data_AF-A0A6L8KFD3-F1
#
_entry.id   AF-A0A6L8KFD3-F1
#
_cell.length_a   1.000
_cell.length_b   1.000
_cell.length_c   1.000
_cell.angle_alpha   90.00
_cell.angle_beta   90.00
_cell.angle_gamma   90.00
#
_symmetry.space_group_name_H-M   'P 1'
#
loop_
_entity.id
_entity.type
_entity.pdbx_description
1 polymer ?
#
loop_
_entity_poly.entity_id
_entity_poly.type
_entity_poly.pdbx_seq_one_letter_code
_entity_poly.pdbx_strand_id
1 'polypeptide(L)'
;MTYEEFLDEITTLLTEMYDLSDEAAIKLVVDAQANDYFVTHDDKEELRSVEQAKIEATALYTAKQNKNETQRKQQQRQEQKKKTR
;
A
#
# COMPACT_ATOMS: atom_id res chain seq x y z
N MET A 1 4.45 13.59 -14.24
CA MET A 1 5.33 14.09 -13.16
C MET A 1 6.57 13.21 -13.11
N THR A 2 7.63 13.65 -12.43
CA THR A 2 8.81 12.79 -12.24
C THR A 2 8.46 11.56 -11.41
N TYR A 3 9.34 10.55 -11.40
CA TYR A 3 9.10 9.32 -10.64
C TYR A 3 9.02 9.60 -9.14
N GLU A 4 9.95 10.41 -8.63
CA GLU A 4 9.97 10.78 -7.21
C GLU A 4 8.74 11.61 -6.82
N GLU A 5 8.34 12.60 -7.63
CA GLU A 5 7.11 13.37 -7.38
C GLU A 5 5.86 12.47 -7.37
N PHE A 6 5.83 11.43 -8.20
CA PHE A 6 4.73 10.47 -8.22
C PHE A 6 4.66 9.64 -6.94
N LEU A 7 5.81 9.18 -6.43
CA LEU A 7 5.86 8.44 -5.17
C LEU A 7 5.54 9.31 -3.95
N ASP A 8 5.98 10.57 -3.97
CA ASP A 8 5.68 11.55 -2.94
C ASP A 8 4.18 11.91 -2.93
N GLU A 9 3.58 12.07 -4.11
CA GLU A 9 2.12 12.29 -4.25
C GLU A 9 1.33 11.08 -3.73
N ILE A 10 1.73 9.85 -4.06
CA ILE A 10 1.09 8.64 -3.51
C ILE A 10 1.19 8.63 -1.99
N THR A 11 2.35 8.97 -1.44
CA THR A 11 2.59 8.99 0.01
C THR A 11 1.72 10.04 0.69
N THR A 12 1.63 11.24 0.12
CA THR A 12 0.77 12.33 0.61
C THR A 12 -0.70 11.93 0.57
N LEU A 13 -1.17 11.34 -0.53
CA LEU A 13 -2.56 10.88 -0.64
C LEU A 13 -2.88 9.76 0.37
N LEU A 14 -1.92 8.90 0.70
CA LEU A 14 -2.09 7.86 1.73
C LEU A 14 -2.28 8.45 3.13
N THR A 15 -1.58 9.54 3.47
CA THR A 15 -1.74 10.22 4.76
C THR A 15 -3.06 11.00 4.79
N GLU A 16 -3.37 11.75 3.73
CA GLU A 16 -4.58 12.58 3.65
C GLU A 16 -5.89 11.77 3.56
N MET A 17 -5.93 10.71 2.74
CA MET A 17 -7.18 9.97 2.50
C MET A 17 -7.49 8.97 3.61
N TYR A 18 -6.47 8.45 4.30
CA TYR A 18 -6.63 7.32 5.22
C TYR A 18 -6.06 7.56 6.63
N ASP A 19 -5.62 8.79 6.93
CA ASP A 19 -5.09 9.18 8.24
C ASP A 19 -3.95 8.26 8.69
N LEU A 20 -3.11 7.83 7.72
CA LEU A 20 -1.88 7.12 8.01
C LEU A 20 -0.83 8.11 8.53
N SER A 21 0.00 7.67 9.48
CA SER A 21 1.21 8.44 9.79
C SER A 21 2.15 8.44 8.59
N ASP A 22 2.97 9.48 8.48
CA ASP A 22 3.96 9.61 7.39
C ASP A 22 4.84 8.37 7.30
N GLU A 23 5.32 7.84 8.44
CA GLU A 23 6.16 6.63 8.45
C GLU A 23 5.42 5.41 7.92
N ALA A 24 4.12 5.29 8.22
CA ALA A 24 3.30 4.18 7.75
C ALA A 24 3.01 4.28 6.25
N ALA A 25 2.77 5.49 5.73
CA ALA A 25 2.56 5.75 4.31
C ALA A 25 3.85 5.51 3.52
N ILE A 26 4.97 6.11 3.94
CA ILE A 26 6.30 5.93 3.33
C ILE A 26 6.66 4.44 3.29
N LYS A 27 6.49 3.73 4.41
CA LYS A 27 6.80 2.31 4.47
C LYS A 27 5.98 1.51 3.46
N LEU A 28 4.70 1.85 3.27
CA LEU A 28 3.84 1.14 2.32
C LEU A 28 4.33 1.31 0.87
N VAL A 29 4.77 2.52 0.51
CA VAL A 29 5.32 2.81 -0.81
C VAL A 29 6.67 2.14 -1.01
N VAL A 30 7.58 2.21 -0.03
CA VAL A 30 8.90 1.53 -0.09
C VAL A 30 8.74 0.02 -0.16
N ASP A 31 7.83 -0.57 0.61
CA ASP A 31 7.53 -1.99 0.51
C ASP A 31 7.02 -2.34 -0.90
N ALA A 32 6.18 -1.51 -1.51
CA ALA A 32 5.70 -1.73 -2.87
C ALA A 32 6.82 -1.62 -3.91
N GLN A 33 7.70 -0.61 -3.80
CA GLN A 33 8.91 -0.50 -4.63
C GLN A 33 9.78 -1.75 -4.54
N ALA A 34 10.03 -2.26 -3.33
CA ALA A 34 10.83 -3.47 -3.11
C ALA A 34 10.18 -4.75 -3.69
N ASN A 35 8.89 -4.71 -4.03
CA ASN A 35 8.17 -5.81 -4.68
C ASN A 35 7.95 -5.54 -6.18
N ASP A 36 8.74 -4.65 -6.79
CA ASP A 36 8.68 -4.30 -8.22
C ASP A 36 7.32 -3.75 -8.67
N TYR A 37 6.50 -3.25 -7.73
CA TYR A 37 5.12 -2.82 -8.02
C TYR A 37 5.07 -1.66 -9.01
N PHE A 38 6.02 -0.72 -8.92
CA PHE A 38 6.04 0.50 -9.72
C PHE A 38 6.87 0.39 -11.00
N VAL A 39 7.50 -0.74 -11.31
CA VAL A 39 8.41 -0.87 -12.47
C VAL A 39 7.78 -0.41 -13.80
N THR A 40 6.47 -0.59 -13.97
CA THR A 40 5.78 -0.13 -15.20
C THR A 40 5.74 1.40 -15.34
N HIS A 41 5.88 2.13 -14.24
CA HIS A 41 5.86 3.59 -14.19
C HIS A 41 7.24 4.21 -14.47
N ASP A 42 8.33 3.43 -14.44
CA ASP A 42 9.70 3.91 -14.67
C ASP A 42 9.85 4.48 -16.08
N ASP A 43 9.40 3.74 -17.08
CA ASP A 43 9.54 4.09 -18.50
C ASP A 43 8.33 4.84 -19.08
N LYS A 44 7.22 4.93 -18.33
CA LYS A 44 5.94 5.46 -18.80
C LYS A 44 5.53 6.69 -18.02
N GLU A 45 5.98 7.85 -18.50
CA GLU A 45 5.65 9.14 -17.92
C GLU A 45 4.14 9.43 -17.89
N GLU A 46 3.39 8.92 -18.89
CA GLU A 46 1.95 9.05 -18.96
C GLU A 46 1.20 8.34 -17.82
N LEU A 47 1.83 7.38 -17.14
CA LEU A 47 1.27 6.72 -15.97
C LEU A 47 1.58 7.48 -14.67
N ARG A 48 2.43 8.51 -14.70
CA ARG A 48 2.77 9.33 -13.54
C ARG A 48 1.92 10.60 -13.53
N SER A 49 0.61 10.42 -13.38
CA SER A 49 -0.37 11.50 -13.20
C SER A 49 -0.95 11.51 -11.78
N VAL A 50 -1.56 12.63 -11.38
CA VAL A 50 -2.19 12.77 -10.04
C VAL A 50 -3.36 11.79 -9.92
N GLU A 51 -4.13 11.61 -10.99
CA GLU A 51 -5.23 10.66 -11.05
C GLU A 51 -4.73 9.23 -10.85
N GLN A 52 -3.60 8.87 -11.48
CA GLN A 52 -3.00 7.56 -11.29
C GLN A 52 -2.45 7.40 -9.87
N ALA A 53 -1.81 8.42 -9.30
CA ALA A 53 -1.29 8.37 -7.93
C ALA A 53 -2.41 8.05 -6.92
N LYS A 54 -3.59 8.65 -7.10
CA LYS A 54 -4.78 8.36 -6.27
C LYS A 54 -5.27 6.92 -6.41
N ILE A 55 -5.26 6.37 -7.63
CA ILE A 55 -5.62 4.97 -7.89
C ILE A 55 -4.64 4.04 -7.16
N GLU A 56 -3.33 4.30 -7.29
CA GLU A 56 -2.29 3.49 -6.65
C GLU A 56 -2.34 3.58 -5.13
N ALA A 57 -2.52 4.77 -4.55
CA ALA A 57 -2.71 4.94 -3.10
C ALA A 57 -3.89 4.12 -2.57
N THR A 58 -5.02 4.14 -3.29
CA THR A 58 -6.21 3.35 -2.95
C THR A 58 -5.94 1.85 -3.02
N ALA A 59 -5.23 1.40 -4.07
CA ALA A 59 -4.89 -0.01 -4.27
C ALA A 59 -3.95 -0.53 -3.16
N LEU A 60 -2.90 0.23 -2.84
CA LEU A 60 -1.96 -0.10 -1.77
C LEU A 60 -2.65 -0.20 -0.41
N TYR A 61 -3.48 0.78 -0.06
CA TYR A 61 -4.22 0.75 1.20
C TYR A 61 -5.16 -0.45 1.28
N THR A 62 -5.89 -0.73 0.20
CA THR A 62 -6.79 -1.89 0.13
C THR A 62 -6.04 -3.21 0.30
N ALA A 63 -4.90 -3.37 -0.38
CA ALA A 63 -4.04 -4.55 -0.24
C ALA A 63 -3.55 -4.73 1.21
N LYS A 64 -3.15 -3.64 1.87
CA LYS A 64 -2.78 -3.63 3.29
C LYS A 64 -3.93 -4.10 4.19
N GLN A 65 -5.14 -3.60 3.99
CA GLN A 65 -6.32 -4.02 4.77
C GLN A 65 -6.63 -5.50 4.59
N ASN A 66 -6.61 -5.99 3.34
CA ASN A 66 -6.87 -7.40 3.03
C ASN A 66 -5.84 -8.33 3.67
N LYS A 67 -4.56 -7.93 3.69
CA LYS A 67 -3.49 -8.66 4.37
C LYS A 67 -3.73 -8.74 5.88
N ASN A 68 -4.08 -7.62 6.51
CA ASN A 68 -4.39 -7.56 7.94
C ASN A 68 -5.59 -8.44 8.32
N GLU A 69 -6.66 -8.40 7.53
CA GLU A 69 -7.84 -9.23 7.76
C GLU A 69 -7.50 -10.72 7.64
N THR A 70 -6.73 -11.08 6.61
CA THR A 70 -6.28 -12.46 6.39
C THR A 70 -5.44 -12.97 7.57
N GLN A 71 -4.50 -12.16 8.06
CA GLN A 71 -3.66 -12.51 9.22
C GLN A 71 -4.50 -12.67 10.50
N ARG A 72 -5.45 -11.76 10.77
CA ARG A 72 -6.36 -11.87 11.92
C ARG A 72 -7.18 -13.16 11.88
N LYS A 73 -7.78 -13.48 10.73
CA LYS A 73 -8.55 -14.72 10.54
C LYS A 73 -7.68 -15.97 10.75
N GLN A 74 -6.43 -15.94 10.27
CA GLN A 74 -5.48 -17.02 10.49
C GLN A 74 -5.16 -17.19 11.99
N GLN A 75 -4.87 -16.11 12.70
CA GLN A 75 -4.58 -16.15 14.13
C GLN A 75 -5.76 -16.72 14.94
N GLN A 76 -6.99 -16.23 14.70
CA GLN A 76 -8.19 -16.72 15.37
C GLN A 76 -8.39 -18.23 15.18
N ARG A 77 -8.17 -18.74 13.96
CA ARG A 77 -8.24 -20.19 13.70
C ARG A 77 -7.21 -20.98 14.48
N GLN A 78 -5.98 -20.47 14.65
CA GLN A 78 -4.96 -21.16 15.43
C GLN A 78 -5.28 -21.17 16.92
N GLU A 79 -5.81 -20.07 17.46
CA GLU A 79 -6.23 -19.99 18.87
C GLU A 79 -7.40 -20.93 19.17
N GLN A 80 -8.39 -21.02 18.28
CA GLN A 80 -9.50 -21.97 18.43
C GLN A 80 -8.99 -23.41 18.44
N LYS A 81 -8.08 -23.79 17.52
CA LYS A 81 -7.47 -25.13 17.48
C LYS A 81 -6.68 -25.47 18.74
N LYS A 82 -6.02 -24.49 19.37
CA LYS A 82 -5.31 -24.70 20.64
C LYS A 82 -6.28 -24.93 21.81
N LYS A 83 -7.43 -24.27 21.82
CA LYS A 83 -8.45 -24.40 22.88
C LYS A 83 -9.27 -25.70 22.80
N THR A 84 -9.35 -26.32 21.62
CA THR A 84 -10.09 -27.58 21.37
C THR A 84 -9.21 -28.83 21.43
N ARG A 85 -7.92 -28.69 21.75
CA ARG A 85 -6.99 -29.79 22.02
C ARG A 85 -6.75 -29.89 23.52
#